data_AF-A0AAU9L9H6-F1
#
_entry.id   AF-A0AAU9L9H6-F1
#
_cell.length_a   1.000
_cell.length_b   1.000
_cell.length_c   1.000
_cell.angle_alpha   90.00
_cell.angle_beta   90.00
_cell.angle_gamma   90.00
#
_symmetry.space_group_name_H-M   'P 1'
#
loop_
_entity.id
_entity.type
_entity.pdbx_description
1 polymer ?
#
loop_
_entity_poly.entity_id
_entity_poly.type
_entity_poly.pdbx_seq_one_letter_code
_entity_poly.pdbx_strand_id
1 'polypeptide(L)'
;MYKPSDALRVLNIVQGEVGGMKNMRPMIKDCEDLSQCRQSMMAVFWQGIDPTDTINFSEHSKALIRIAQDAKKLEKRVTLKQLVDEFKSRKFAQDWKMLDPAVASMSRRICDSIVINLLLSDVLQPDISYTAFNTICYLTPGPRAQYLKKDRLQIHLPRCLMDASEGPDDTFFEAPKKRKRSPDIITIE
;
A
#
# COMPACT_ATOMS: atom_id res chain seq x y z
N MET A 1 -9.03 -11.64 -1.25
CA MET A 1 -7.66 -11.40 -0.76
C MET A 1 -7.19 -10.08 -1.38
N TYR A 2 -6.74 -9.12 -0.57
CA TYR A 2 -6.27 -7.81 -1.07
C TYR A 2 -4.88 -7.94 -1.70
N LYS A 3 -4.68 -7.32 -2.86
CA LYS A 3 -3.36 -7.14 -3.45
C LYS A 3 -3.13 -5.64 -3.68
N PRO A 4 -1.98 -5.09 -3.25
CA PRO A 4 -1.59 -3.71 -3.51
C PRO A 4 -1.82 -3.27 -4.97
N SER A 5 -1.37 -4.08 -5.92
CA SER A 5 -1.49 -3.76 -7.35
C SER A 5 -2.92 -3.59 -7.87
N ASP A 6 -3.93 -4.14 -7.19
CA ASP A 6 -5.34 -3.96 -7.57
C ASP A 6 -5.87 -2.54 -7.27
N ALA A 7 -5.24 -1.81 -6.33
CA ALA A 7 -5.60 -0.42 -6.05
C ALA A 7 -5.44 0.47 -7.30
N LEU A 8 -4.40 0.24 -8.12
CA LEU A 8 -4.22 1.02 -9.35
C LEU A 8 -5.23 0.65 -10.44
N ARG A 9 -5.74 -0.59 -10.44
CA ARG A 9 -6.77 -1.02 -11.40
C ARG A 9 -8.10 -0.34 -11.11
N VAL A 10 -8.49 -0.29 -9.83
CA VAL A 10 -9.71 0.38 -9.43
C VAL A 10 -9.57 1.90 -9.57
N LEU A 11 -8.38 2.48 -9.30
CA LEU A 11 -8.08 3.88 -9.59
C LEU A 11 -8.33 4.24 -11.07
N ASN A 12 -7.93 3.38 -12.02
CA ASN A 12 -8.16 3.63 -13.45
C ASN A 12 -9.65 3.78 -13.81
N ILE A 13 -10.53 3.13 -13.05
CA ILE A 13 -11.98 3.17 -13.26
C ILE A 13 -12.58 4.41 -12.56
N VAL A 14 -12.20 4.60 -11.31
CA VAL A 14 -12.80 5.57 -10.38
C VAL A 14 -12.32 7.01 -10.66
N GLN A 15 -11.26 7.21 -11.46
CA GLN A 15 -10.78 8.55 -11.83
C GLN A 15 -11.86 9.39 -12.56
N GLY A 16 -12.73 8.76 -13.35
CA GLY A 16 -13.80 9.46 -14.06
C GLY A 16 -14.88 10.02 -13.13
N GLU A 17 -14.90 9.60 -11.86
CA GLU A 17 -15.91 10.00 -10.88
C GLU A 17 -15.44 11.20 -10.06
N VAL A 18 -16.37 12.12 -9.78
CA VAL A 18 -16.10 13.27 -8.94
C VAL A 18 -15.79 12.81 -7.52
N GLY A 19 -14.55 13.02 -7.08
CA GLY A 19 -14.12 12.62 -5.73
C GLY A 19 -13.88 11.13 -5.55
N GLY A 20 -13.88 10.33 -6.62
CA GLY A 20 -13.68 8.88 -6.53
C GLY A 20 -12.39 8.51 -5.78
N MET A 21 -11.31 9.27 -6.02
CA MET A 21 -10.06 9.12 -5.26
C MET A 21 -10.21 9.34 -3.75
N LYS A 22 -11.01 10.31 -3.33
CA LYS A 22 -11.24 10.58 -1.90
C LYS A 22 -12.02 9.44 -1.25
N ASN A 23 -12.96 8.84 -1.98
CA ASN A 23 -13.78 7.72 -1.50
C ASN A 23 -12.97 6.41 -1.42
N MET A 24 -12.00 6.23 -2.31
CA MET A 24 -11.18 5.01 -2.38
C MET A 24 -10.09 4.96 -1.31
N ARG A 25 -9.52 6.12 -0.93
CA ARG A 25 -8.45 6.22 0.08
C ARG A 25 -8.76 5.50 1.41
N PRO A 26 -9.94 5.71 2.07
CA PRO A 26 -10.26 5.00 3.30
C PRO A 26 -10.34 3.48 3.09
N MET A 27 -10.95 3.03 1.98
CA MET A 27 -11.04 1.60 1.65
C MET A 27 -9.66 0.93 1.53
N ILE A 28 -8.70 1.61 0.88
CA ILE A 28 -7.33 1.08 0.75
C ILE A 28 -6.63 1.07 2.11
N LYS A 29 -6.75 2.16 2.88
CA LYS A 29 -6.15 2.26 4.22
C LYS A 29 -6.63 1.13 5.13
N ASP A 30 -7.92 0.81 5.07
CA ASP A 30 -8.54 -0.28 5.80
C ASP A 30 -8.03 -1.66 5.34
N CYS A 31 -7.70 -1.81 4.06
CA CYS A 31 -7.11 -3.06 3.53
C CYS A 31 -5.64 -3.25 3.92
N GLU A 32 -4.90 -2.17 4.16
CA GLU A 32 -3.49 -2.21 4.58
C GLU A 32 -3.34 -2.42 6.09
N ASP A 33 -4.32 -2.01 6.90
CA ASP A 33 -4.33 -2.27 8.35
C ASP A 33 -4.87 -3.67 8.67
N LEU A 34 -3.96 -4.64 8.73
CA LEU A 34 -4.26 -6.03 9.12
C LEU A 34 -4.31 -6.22 10.64
N SER A 35 -3.87 -5.23 11.42
CA SER A 35 -3.70 -5.36 12.87
C SER A 35 -5.01 -5.16 13.64
N GLN A 36 -5.96 -4.45 13.04
CA GLN A 36 -7.23 -4.15 13.68
C GLN A 36 -8.30 -5.20 13.31
N CYS A 37 -9.04 -5.67 14.31
CA CYS A 37 -10.25 -6.44 14.08
C CYS A 37 -11.18 -5.64 13.14
N ARG A 38 -11.77 -6.28 12.11
CA ARG A 38 -12.66 -5.59 11.14
C ARG A 38 -13.86 -4.88 11.78
N GLN A 39 -14.26 -5.28 12.98
CA GLN A 39 -15.27 -4.59 13.79
C GLN A 39 -14.71 -3.43 14.62
N SER A 40 -13.42 -3.48 15.00
CA SER A 40 -12.69 -2.42 15.70
C SER A 40 -12.39 -1.23 14.80
N MET A 41 -12.32 -1.40 13.49
CA MET A 41 -12.08 -0.30 12.54
C MET A 41 -13.16 0.79 12.60
N MET A 42 -14.43 0.40 12.85
CA MET A 42 -15.53 1.34 13.15
C MET A 42 -15.38 1.98 14.53
N ALA A 43 -14.73 1.31 15.49
CA ALA A 43 -14.48 1.82 16.83
C ALA A 43 -13.25 2.73 16.89
N VAL A 44 -12.21 2.52 16.06
CA VAL A 44 -11.02 3.40 16.01
C VAL A 44 -11.36 4.78 15.46
N PHE A 45 -12.34 4.87 14.56
CA PHE A 45 -12.95 6.15 14.19
C PHE A 45 -13.55 6.90 15.39
N TRP A 46 -13.95 6.20 16.47
CA TRP A 46 -14.57 6.78 17.67
C TRP A 46 -13.71 6.76 18.93
N GLN A 47 -12.65 5.93 19.03
CA GLN A 47 -11.94 5.65 20.29
C GLN A 47 -10.41 5.83 20.23
N GLY A 48 -9.81 6.19 19.10
CA GLY A 48 -8.42 6.66 19.06
C GLY A 48 -7.40 5.68 19.67
N ILE A 49 -7.44 4.42 19.28
CA ILE A 49 -6.47 3.39 19.71
C ILE A 49 -5.40 3.27 18.62
N ASP A 50 -4.14 3.55 18.98
CA ASP A 50 -2.99 3.47 18.07
C ASP A 50 -2.53 2.01 17.86
N PRO A 51 -2.30 1.55 16.60
CA PRO A 51 -1.70 0.25 16.32
C PRO A 51 -0.18 0.29 16.58
N THR A 52 0.27 -0.49 17.56
CA THR A 52 1.57 -0.32 18.26
C THR A 52 2.83 -0.80 17.50
N ASP A 53 2.74 -1.24 16.24
CA ASP A 53 3.92 -1.70 15.49
C ASP A 53 3.98 -1.11 14.08
N THR A 54 4.48 0.12 13.96
CA THR A 54 4.74 0.77 12.67
C THR A 54 6.24 0.87 12.37
N ILE A 55 6.66 0.47 11.18
CA ILE A 55 8.04 0.61 10.70
C ILE A 55 8.15 1.87 9.82
N ASN A 56 9.26 2.60 9.99
CA ASN A 56 9.55 3.80 9.22
C ASN A 56 10.13 3.45 7.84
N PHE A 57 9.40 3.78 6.78
CA PHE A 57 9.85 3.62 5.38
C PHE A 57 10.15 4.96 4.71
N SER A 58 10.49 5.99 5.50
CA SER A 58 10.77 7.34 4.99
C SER A 58 11.95 7.33 4.02
N GLU A 59 13.01 6.57 4.31
CA GLU A 59 14.19 6.48 3.45
C GLU A 59 13.90 5.76 2.12
N HIS A 60 13.21 4.62 2.16
CA HIS A 60 12.76 3.90 0.96
C HIS A 60 11.85 4.77 0.09
N SER A 61 11.02 5.57 0.74
CA SER A 61 10.13 6.52 0.07
C SER A 61 10.90 7.66 -0.62
N LYS A 62 11.93 8.22 0.02
CA LYS A 62 12.82 9.21 -0.61
C LYS A 62 13.52 8.61 -1.83
N ALA A 63 13.94 7.36 -1.73
CA ALA A 63 14.61 6.63 -2.79
C ALA A 63 13.68 6.41 -4.01
N LEU A 64 12.42 5.99 -3.78
CA LEU A 64 11.38 5.89 -4.81
C LEU A 64 11.10 7.24 -5.49
N ILE A 65 11.06 8.33 -4.72
CA ILE A 65 10.87 9.68 -5.29
C ILE A 65 12.06 10.10 -6.14
N ARG A 66 13.31 9.74 -5.78
CA ARG A 66 14.49 10.03 -6.60
C ARG A 66 14.36 9.36 -7.98
N ILE A 67 13.98 8.09 -8.03
CA ILE A 67 13.72 7.38 -9.29
C ILE A 67 12.62 8.08 -10.10
N ALA A 68 11.47 8.38 -9.47
CA ALA A 68 10.37 9.05 -10.15
C ALA A 68 10.76 10.45 -10.70
N GLN A 69 11.65 11.16 -10.01
CA GLN A 69 12.16 12.45 -10.46
C GLN A 69 13.15 12.33 -11.61
N ASP A 70 14.04 11.35 -11.55
CA ASP A 70 15.00 11.13 -12.63
C ASP A 70 14.27 10.66 -13.89
N ALA A 71 13.24 9.82 -13.76
CA ALA A 71 12.37 9.49 -14.87
C ALA A 71 11.63 10.71 -15.44
N LYS A 72 11.15 11.61 -14.58
CA LYS A 72 10.53 12.87 -15.02
C LYS A 72 11.51 13.77 -15.78
N LYS A 73 12.77 13.87 -15.34
CA LYS A 73 13.82 14.65 -16.05
C LYS A 73 14.15 14.06 -17.42
N LEU A 74 14.06 12.73 -17.55
CA LEU A 74 14.25 12.00 -18.80
C LEU A 74 12.97 11.94 -19.65
N GLU A 75 11.91 12.66 -19.26
CA GLU A 75 10.58 12.65 -19.88
C GLU A 75 9.98 11.23 -20.06
N LYS A 76 10.45 10.29 -19.25
CA LYS A 76 10.00 8.89 -19.24
C LYS A 76 8.85 8.73 -18.26
N ARG A 77 7.72 8.21 -18.73
CA ARG A 77 6.59 7.82 -17.88
C ARG A 77 6.84 6.45 -17.25
N VAL A 78 6.58 6.31 -15.96
CA VAL A 78 6.88 5.09 -15.19
C VAL A 78 5.60 4.56 -14.56
N THR A 79 5.35 3.27 -14.78
CA THR A 79 4.25 2.52 -14.15
C THR A 79 4.68 1.98 -12.78
N LEU A 80 3.74 1.59 -11.91
CA LEU A 80 4.09 0.92 -10.65
C LEU A 80 5.04 -0.25 -10.84
N LYS A 81 4.79 -1.07 -11.86
CA LYS A 81 5.62 -2.24 -12.14
C LYS A 81 7.07 -1.82 -12.40
N GLN A 82 7.25 -0.88 -13.32
CA GLN A 82 8.56 -0.36 -13.70
C GLN A 82 9.25 0.36 -12.54
N LEU A 83 8.51 1.13 -11.74
CA LEU A 83 9.06 1.85 -10.60
C LEU A 83 9.67 0.88 -9.58
N VAL A 84 8.94 -0.18 -9.25
CA VAL A 84 9.43 -1.15 -8.27
C VAL A 84 10.48 -2.10 -8.88
N ASP A 85 10.44 -2.36 -10.19
CA ASP A 85 11.52 -3.06 -10.89
C ASP A 85 12.83 -2.26 -10.86
N GLU A 86 12.76 -0.94 -11.09
CA GLU A 86 13.91 -0.03 -10.99
C GLU A 86 14.39 0.07 -9.54
N PHE A 87 13.48 0.16 -8.57
CA PHE A 87 13.79 0.17 -7.13
C PHE A 87 14.56 -1.08 -6.69
N LYS A 88 14.18 -2.27 -7.20
CA LYS A 88 14.86 -3.55 -6.89
C LYS A 88 16.04 -3.87 -7.82
N SER A 89 16.34 -3.02 -8.80
CA SER A 89 17.41 -3.26 -9.77
C SER A 89 18.78 -3.18 -9.10
N ARG A 90 19.74 -4.00 -9.58
CA ARG A 90 21.09 -4.09 -9.00
C ARG A 90 21.83 -2.75 -8.94
N LYS A 91 21.53 -1.82 -9.86
CA LYS A 91 22.11 -0.48 -9.91
C LYS A 91 21.78 0.32 -8.64
N PHE A 92 20.50 0.39 -8.29
CA PHE A 92 20.03 1.14 -7.11
C PHE A 92 20.12 0.31 -5.82
N ALA A 93 20.03 -1.01 -5.93
CA ALA A 93 20.24 -1.90 -4.79
C ALA A 93 21.66 -1.81 -4.21
N GLN A 94 22.65 -1.34 -4.98
CA GLN A 94 24.02 -1.10 -4.50
C GLN A 94 24.14 0.24 -3.75
N ASP A 95 23.49 1.29 -4.25
CA ASP A 95 23.47 2.61 -3.62
C ASP A 95 22.70 2.60 -2.29
N TRP A 96 21.71 1.72 -2.15
CA TRP A 96 20.77 1.70 -1.02
C TRP A 96 20.93 0.48 -0.11
N LYS A 97 22.11 -0.16 -0.12
CA LYS A 97 22.42 -1.28 0.77
C LYS A 97 22.37 -0.92 2.26
N MET A 98 22.50 0.36 2.61
CA MET A 98 22.44 0.87 3.97
C MET A 98 21.02 1.10 4.49
N LEU A 99 19.97 0.97 3.67
CA LEU A 99 18.60 1.11 4.15
C LEU A 99 18.23 -0.10 5.01
N ASP A 100 17.64 0.16 6.17
CA ASP A 100 17.06 -0.86 7.05
C ASP A 100 15.52 -0.77 7.00
N PRO A 101 14.79 -1.81 6.55
CA PRO A 101 15.25 -3.10 6.04
C PRO A 101 15.84 -3.03 4.62
N ALA A 102 16.78 -3.93 4.32
CA ALA A 102 17.49 -3.95 3.04
C ALA A 102 16.54 -4.14 1.85
N VAL A 103 16.72 -3.35 0.79
CA VAL A 103 15.91 -3.43 -0.45
C VAL A 103 15.89 -4.84 -1.05
N ALA A 104 16.96 -5.61 -0.86
CA ALA A 104 17.08 -6.98 -1.35
C ALA A 104 16.23 -8.00 -0.57
N SER A 105 16.00 -7.80 0.73
CA SER A 105 15.16 -8.69 1.56
C SER A 105 13.68 -8.37 1.45
N MET A 106 13.31 -7.22 0.88
CA MET A 106 11.91 -6.80 0.76
C MET A 106 11.16 -7.57 -0.33
N SER A 107 10.02 -8.15 0.04
CA SER A 107 9.10 -8.78 -0.89
C SER A 107 8.50 -7.75 -1.86
N ARG A 108 8.09 -8.21 -3.05
CA ARG A 108 7.47 -7.31 -4.03
C ARG A 108 6.20 -6.64 -3.50
N ARG A 109 5.41 -7.39 -2.73
CA ARG A 109 4.15 -6.91 -2.13
C ARG A 109 4.37 -5.73 -1.19
N ILE A 110 5.44 -5.78 -0.40
CA ILE A 110 5.84 -4.70 0.51
C ILE A 110 6.17 -3.44 -0.30
N CYS A 111 7.00 -3.56 -1.34
CA CYS A 111 7.34 -2.41 -2.17
C CYS A 111 6.11 -1.79 -2.84
N ASP A 112 5.20 -2.62 -3.36
CA ASP A 112 3.95 -2.14 -3.96
C ASP A 112 3.09 -1.40 -2.90
N SER A 113 3.04 -1.89 -1.66
CA SER A 113 2.30 -1.24 -0.56
C SER A 113 2.91 0.11 -0.16
N ILE A 114 4.25 0.23 -0.16
CA ILE A 114 4.91 1.52 0.08
C ILE A 114 4.52 2.53 -1.00
N VAL A 115 4.48 2.12 -2.27
CA VAL A 115 4.06 3.01 -3.37
C VAL A 115 2.60 3.42 -3.24
N ILE A 116 1.73 2.55 -2.76
CA ILE A 116 0.32 2.88 -2.51
C ILE A 116 0.19 3.84 -1.34
N ASN A 117 0.87 3.61 -0.22
CA ASN A 117 0.82 4.53 0.90
C ASN A 117 1.37 5.92 0.52
N LEU A 118 2.36 5.97 -0.38
CA LEU A 118 2.84 7.22 -1.00
C LEU A 118 1.76 7.92 -1.84
N LEU A 119 0.94 7.16 -2.56
CA LEU A 119 -0.21 7.67 -3.31
C LEU A 119 -1.31 8.18 -2.36
N LEU A 120 -1.59 7.45 -1.28
CA LEU A 120 -2.54 7.82 -0.24
C LEU A 120 -2.14 9.12 0.47
N SER A 121 -0.83 9.32 0.65
CA SER A 121 -0.26 10.50 1.31
C SER A 121 -0.07 11.70 0.38
N ASP A 122 -0.46 11.61 -0.90
CA ASP A 122 -0.26 12.62 -1.97
C ASP A 122 1.21 13.01 -2.19
N VAL A 123 2.13 12.10 -1.85
CA VAL A 123 3.56 12.22 -2.10
C VAL A 123 3.87 11.81 -3.54
N LEU A 124 3.17 10.78 -4.04
CA LEU A 124 3.07 10.45 -5.45
C LEU A 124 1.67 10.83 -5.95
N GLN A 125 1.59 11.24 -7.20
CA GLN A 125 0.35 11.56 -7.89
C GLN A 125 0.19 10.65 -9.10
N PRO A 126 -1.02 10.09 -9.33
CA PRO A 126 -1.28 9.31 -10.52
C PRO A 126 -1.41 10.25 -11.72
N ASP A 127 -0.73 9.92 -12.81
CA ASP A 127 -0.84 10.57 -14.11
C ASP A 127 -1.49 9.57 -15.08
N ILE A 128 -2.69 9.89 -15.53
CA ILE A 128 -3.54 8.94 -16.24
C ILE A 128 -3.50 9.24 -17.73
N SER A 129 -3.13 8.22 -18.50
CA SER A 129 -3.13 8.30 -19.96
C SER A 129 -4.26 7.46 -20.51
N TYR A 130 -5.10 8.09 -21.32
CA TYR A 130 -6.15 7.42 -22.08
C TYR A 130 -5.59 6.95 -23.41
N THR A 131 -5.64 5.64 -23.64
CA THR A 131 -5.35 5.03 -24.94
C THR A 131 -6.64 4.45 -25.52
N ALA A 132 -6.63 4.06 -26.79
CA ALA A 132 -7.84 3.59 -27.48
C ALA A 132 -8.57 2.42 -26.77
N PHE A 133 -7.83 1.55 -26.07
CA PHE A 133 -8.37 0.34 -25.45
C PHE A 133 -8.19 0.28 -23.94
N ASN A 134 -7.37 1.16 -23.36
CA ASN A 134 -7.01 1.05 -21.96
C ASN A 134 -6.65 2.39 -21.33
N THR A 135 -6.94 2.49 -20.04
CA THR A 135 -6.53 3.61 -19.19
C THR A 135 -5.30 3.16 -18.41
N ILE A 136 -4.17 3.83 -18.62
CA ILE A 136 -2.90 3.46 -17.98
C ILE A 136 -2.57 4.51 -16.93
N CYS A 137 -2.35 4.06 -15.68
CA CYS A 137 -1.84 4.89 -14.61
C CYS A 137 -0.30 4.89 -14.61
N TYR A 138 0.27 6.07 -14.80
CA TYR A 138 1.66 6.38 -14.54
C TYR A 138 1.79 7.06 -13.19
N LEU A 139 3.00 7.07 -12.63
CA LEU A 139 3.31 7.68 -11.34
C LEU A 139 4.20 8.89 -11.54
N THR A 140 3.82 10.02 -10.93
CA THR A 140 4.60 11.25 -10.95
C THR A 140 4.84 11.76 -9.52
N PRO A 141 5.92 12.52 -9.28
CA PRO A 141 6.12 13.17 -7.99
C PRO A 141 4.97 14.14 -7.68
N GLY A 142 4.28 13.91 -6.57
CA GLY A 142 3.15 14.72 -6.12
C GLY A 142 3.56 15.99 -5.37
N PRO A 143 2.59 16.82 -4.96
CA PRO A 143 2.84 18.10 -4.30
C PRO A 143 3.53 17.93 -2.94
N ARG A 144 3.28 16.81 -2.24
CA ARG A 144 3.89 16.55 -0.92
C ARG A 144 5.26 15.91 -0.98
N ALA A 145 5.78 15.61 -2.17
CA ALA A 145 7.13 15.07 -2.36
C ALA A 145 8.22 15.96 -1.76
N GLN A 146 8.01 17.29 -1.75
CA GLN A 146 8.97 18.23 -1.18
C GLN A 146 9.04 18.16 0.35
N TYR A 147 7.93 17.82 1.02
CA TYR A 147 7.89 17.69 2.48
C TYR A 147 8.64 16.44 2.96
N LEU A 148 8.57 15.35 2.19
CA LEU A 148 9.36 14.15 2.47
C LEU A 148 10.87 14.43 2.34
N LYS A 149 11.27 15.22 1.33
CA LYS A 149 12.69 15.62 1.18
C LYS A 149 13.21 16.49 2.31
N LYS A 150 12.35 17.34 2.88
CA LYS A 150 12.68 18.24 4.00
C LYS A 150 12.51 17.56 5.37
N ASP A 151 12.34 16.24 5.40
CA ASP A 151 12.13 15.46 6.63
C ASP A 151 10.94 15.90 7.49
N ARG A 152 9.97 16.60 6.89
CA ARG A 152 8.74 17.06 7.57
C ARG A 152 7.60 16.06 7.51
N LEU A 153 7.74 15.01 6.71
CA LEU A 153 6.78 13.92 6.58
C LEU A 153 7.51 12.62 6.86
N GLN A 154 6.91 11.76 7.67
CA GLN A 154 7.37 10.39 7.90
C GLN A 154 6.31 9.43 7.40
N ILE A 155 6.76 8.34 6.77
CA ILE A 155 5.88 7.32 6.21
C ILE A 155 6.06 6.07 7.05
N HIS A 156 4.95 5.68 7.66
CA HIS A 156 4.84 4.54 8.55
C HIS A 156 4.01 3.47 7.85
N LEU A 157 4.48 2.22 7.84
CA LEU A 157 3.65 1.07 7.47
C LEU A 157 3.51 0.12 8.68
N PRO A 158 2.35 -0.56 8.82
CA PRO A 158 2.19 -1.62 9.80
C PRO A 158 3.21 -2.75 9.59
N ARG A 159 3.86 -3.19 10.67
CA ARG A 159 4.88 -4.25 10.66
C ARG A 159 4.35 -5.60 10.20
N CYS A 160 3.08 -5.88 10.47
CA CYS A 160 2.39 -7.12 10.07
C CYS A 160 2.43 -7.40 8.55
N LEU A 161 2.70 -6.39 7.73
CA LEU A 161 2.87 -6.56 6.28
C LEU A 161 4.18 -7.29 5.90
N MET A 162 5.18 -7.30 6.79
CA MET A 162 6.45 -8.03 6.60
C MET A 162 6.29 -9.53 6.84
N ASP A 163 5.59 -9.89 7.93
CA ASP A 163 5.46 -11.28 8.40
C ASP A 163 4.51 -12.10 7.51
N ALA A 164 3.61 -11.44 6.78
CA ALA A 164 2.70 -12.08 5.84
C ALA A 164 3.39 -12.62 4.55
N SER A 165 4.72 -12.49 4.43
CA SER A 165 5.47 -12.95 3.26
C SER A 165 6.00 -14.40 3.35
N GLU A 166 5.82 -15.09 4.48
CA GLU A 166 6.17 -16.52 4.64
C GLU A 166 4.96 -17.48 4.52
N GLY A 167 4.06 -17.24 3.55
CA GLY A 167 2.96 -18.18 3.23
C GLY A 167 3.13 -18.77 1.84
N PRO A 168 3.10 -20.11 1.65
CA PRO A 168 3.25 -20.74 0.36
C PRO A 168 2.07 -20.43 -0.56
N ASP A 169 2.36 -20.24 -1.85
CA ASP A 169 1.36 -20.26 -2.92
C ASP A 169 0.53 -21.55 -2.86
N ASP A 170 -0.77 -21.40 -3.14
CA ASP A 170 -1.77 -22.45 -3.37
C ASP A 170 -1.96 -23.51 -2.26
N THR A 171 -2.86 -23.21 -1.31
CA THR A 171 -3.68 -24.26 -0.69
C THR A 171 -5.11 -23.79 -0.48
N PHE A 172 -6.03 -24.66 -0.89
CA PHE A 172 -7.48 -24.59 -0.71
C PHE A 172 -7.86 -24.07 0.68
N PHE A 173 -8.64 -22.99 0.74
CA PHE A 173 -9.41 -22.68 1.95
C PHE A 173 -10.59 -23.65 2.03
N GLU A 174 -10.40 -24.74 2.77
CA GLU A 174 -11.48 -25.57 3.27
C GLU A 174 -12.39 -24.71 4.18
N ALA A 175 -13.69 -24.77 3.92
CA ALA A 175 -14.69 -23.95 4.62
C ALA A 175 -14.66 -24.22 6.15
N PRO A 176 -14.84 -23.19 7.00
CA PRO A 176 -14.88 -23.38 8.44
C PRO A 176 -16.10 -24.24 8.83
N LYS A 177 -15.82 -25.38 9.48
CA LYS A 177 -16.83 -26.29 10.03
C LYS A 177 -17.77 -25.54 10.97
N LYS A 178 -19.07 -25.59 10.68
CA LYS A 178 -20.16 -25.04 11.50
C LYS A 178 -20.04 -25.58 12.94
N ARG A 179 -19.76 -24.71 13.92
CA ARG A 179 -19.91 -25.03 15.34
C ARG A 179 -21.41 -25.19 15.65
N LYS A 180 -21.83 -26.38 16.08
CA LYS A 180 -23.18 -26.64 16.60
C LYS A 180 -23.36 -25.84 17.89
N ARG A 181 -24.37 -24.96 17.94
CA ARG A 181 -24.83 -24.33 19.19
C ARG A 181 -25.57 -25.38 20.01
N SER A 182 -25.18 -25.55 21.27
CA SER A 182 -25.96 -26.29 22.27
C SER A 182 -27.25 -25.51 22.56
N PRO A 183 -28.40 -26.17 22.82
CA PRO A 183 -29.63 -25.47 23.20
C PRO A 183 -29.57 -25.03 24.67
N ASP A 184 -29.91 -23.78 24.93
CA ASP A 184 -30.11 -23.23 26.27
C ASP A 184 -31.40 -23.83 26.88
N ILE A 185 -31.28 -24.39 28.08
CA ILE A 185 -32.40 -24.86 28.89
C ILE A 185 -32.99 -23.64 29.60
N ILE A 186 -34.27 -23.34 29.32
CA ILE A 186 -35.03 -22.30 30.01
C ILE A 186 -35.66 -22.94 31.25
N THR A 187 -35.22 -22.54 32.44
CA THR A 187 -35.93 -22.83 33.69
C THR A 187 -37.00 -21.76 33.90
N ILE A 188 -38.24 -22.19 34.09
CA ILE A 188 -39.38 -21.34 34.43
C ILE A 188 -39.51 -21.37 35.97
N GLU A 189 -39.46 -20.22 36.61
CA GLU A 189 -40.08 -19.99 37.94
C GLU A 189 -41.42 -19.28 37.75
#